data_AF-A0A918Y0R8-F1
#
_entry.id   AF-A0A918Y0R8-F1
#
_cell.length_a   1.000
_cell.length_b   1.000
_cell.length_c   1.000
_cell.angle_alpha   90.00
_cell.angle_beta   90.00
_cell.angle_gamma   90.00
#
_symmetry.space_group_name_H-M   'P 1'
#
loop_
_entity.id
_entity.type
_entity.pdbx_description
1 polymer ?
#
loop_
_entity_poly.entity_id
_entity_poly.type
_entity_poly.pdbx_seq_one_letter_code
_entity_poly.pdbx_strand_id
1 'polypeptide(L)'
;MTVIPGSPGGPAAAEHVTLTQDSPGVPGSSAPGNHFGAATAWGDVNGDGYADLAIGAPGQDDAGRTDRGSVTVLYGPRPIFRNQPPPRHPGHRPAGHGTAPISRPVRPLR
;
A
#
# COMPACT_ATOMS: atom_id res chain seq x y z
N MET A 1 1.48 -5.89 16.61
CA MET A 1 2.08 -4.55 16.40
C MET A 1 1.00 -3.47 16.52
N THR A 2 1.36 -2.23 16.85
CA THR A 2 0.42 -1.11 16.89
C THR A 2 0.83 -0.06 15.86
N VAL A 3 -0.14 0.38 15.06
CA VAL A 3 -0.02 1.42 14.06
C VAL A 3 -0.66 2.68 14.60
N ILE A 4 0.09 3.78 14.60
CA ILE A 4 -0.43 5.11 14.93
C ILE A 4 -0.42 5.95 13.64
N PRO A 5 -1.58 6.34 13.12
CA PRO A 5 -1.65 7.20 11.94
C PRO A 5 -1.02 8.58 12.20
N GLY A 6 -0.49 9.19 11.14
CA GLY A 6 -0.09 10.59 11.16
C GLY A 6 -1.28 11.54 11.03
N SER A 7 -1.11 12.76 11.53
CA SER A 7 -2.03 13.88 11.35
C SER A 7 -1.21 15.18 11.14
N PRO A 8 -1.84 16.28 10.69
CA PRO A 8 -1.15 17.58 10.62
C PRO A 8 -0.52 18.03 11.96
N GLY A 9 -1.03 17.55 13.10
CA GLY A 9 -0.49 17.82 14.43
C GLY A 9 0.51 16.79 14.95
N GLY A 10 0.94 15.83 14.12
CA GLY A 10 1.78 14.70 14.53
C GLY A 10 0.99 13.39 14.69
N PRO A 11 1.54 12.39 15.41
CA PRO A 11 0.90 11.09 15.58
C PRO A 11 -0.47 11.19 16.26
N ALA A 12 -1.51 10.66 15.63
CA ALA A 12 -2.86 10.60 16.17
C ALA A 12 -3.06 9.38 17.07
N ALA A 13 -2.43 9.38 18.25
CA ALA A 13 -2.40 8.22 19.15
C ALA A 13 -3.79 7.68 19.54
N ALA A 14 -4.83 8.51 19.56
CA ALA A 14 -6.21 8.07 19.84
C ALA A 14 -6.82 7.21 18.72
N GLU A 15 -6.30 7.34 17.49
CA GLU A 15 -6.80 6.68 16.27
C GLU A 15 -5.95 5.44 15.90
N HIS A 16 -5.23 4.88 16.88
CA HIS A 16 -4.33 3.75 16.64
C HIS A 16 -5.09 2.46 16.35
N VAL A 17 -4.43 1.56 15.61
CA VAL A 17 -4.93 0.22 15.32
C VAL A 17 -3.89 -0.80 15.76
N THR A 18 -4.33 -1.84 16.46
CA THR A 18 -3.49 -3.00 16.77
C THR A 18 -3.71 -4.07 15.72
N LEU A 19 -2.61 -4.52 15.11
CA LEU A 19 -2.60 -5.55 14.07
C LEU A 19 -1.85 -6.79 14.55
N THR A 20 -2.43 -7.92 14.21
CA THR A 20 -1.89 -9.28 14.31
C THR A 20 -2.08 -9.97 12.95
N GLN A 21 -1.46 -11.12 12.76
CA GLN A 21 -1.68 -11.91 11.55
C GLN A 21 -3.14 -12.39 11.42
N ASP A 22 -3.85 -12.53 12.55
CA ASP A 22 -5.27 -12.90 12.59
C ASP A 22 -6.24 -11.71 12.47
N SER A 23 -5.71 -10.49 12.29
CA SER A 23 -6.58 -9.32 12.16
C SER A 23 -7.41 -9.39 10.88
N PRO A 24 -8.68 -8.93 10.88
CA PRO A 24 -9.51 -8.93 9.69
C PRO A 24 -8.82 -8.24 8.50
N GLY A 25 -8.79 -8.91 7.35
CA GLY A 25 -8.15 -8.40 6.14
C GLY A 25 -6.66 -8.68 6.02
N VAL A 26 -6.01 -9.22 7.06
CA VAL A 26 -4.61 -9.69 7.01
C VAL A 26 -4.61 -11.16 6.53
N PRO A 27 -3.91 -11.49 5.43
CA PRO A 27 -3.86 -12.87 4.93
C PRO A 27 -3.03 -13.80 5.82
N GLY A 28 -3.39 -15.09 5.78
CA GLY A 28 -2.73 -16.14 6.53
C GLY A 28 -3.39 -16.41 7.89
N SER A 29 -2.69 -17.14 8.73
CA SER A 29 -3.11 -17.43 10.11
C SER A 29 -1.90 -17.36 11.00
N SER A 30 -2.07 -16.81 12.19
CA SER A 30 -1.02 -16.75 13.19
C SER A 30 -0.64 -18.16 13.66
N ALA A 31 0.66 -18.41 13.73
CA ALA A 31 1.24 -19.60 14.33
C ALA A 31 2.51 -19.22 15.12
N PRO A 32 2.89 -20.01 16.14
CA PRO A 32 4.16 -19.83 16.83
C PRO A 32 5.32 -19.84 15.83
N GLY A 33 6.22 -18.86 15.93
CA GLY A 33 7.38 -18.76 15.03
C GLY A 33 7.15 -17.90 13.78
N ASN A 34 5.91 -17.54 13.41
CA ASN A 34 5.68 -16.72 12.20
C ASN A 34 6.36 -15.34 12.25
N HIS A 35 6.54 -14.79 13.46
CA HIS A 35 7.18 -13.50 13.70
C HIS A 35 6.55 -12.35 12.88
N PHE A 36 5.21 -12.34 12.76
CA PHE A 36 4.48 -11.25 12.08
C PHE A 36 4.79 -9.90 12.72
N GLY A 37 5.22 -8.94 11.90
CA GLY A 37 5.66 -7.62 12.35
C GLY A 37 7.13 -7.53 12.73
N ALA A 38 7.95 -8.55 12.43
CA ALA A 38 9.39 -8.51 12.67
C ALA A 38 10.12 -7.40 11.89
N ALA A 39 9.58 -7.00 10.73
CA ALA A 39 10.03 -5.86 9.95
C ALA A 39 8.82 -5.13 9.36
N THR A 40 8.93 -3.80 9.22
CA THR A 40 7.88 -2.98 8.59
C THR A 40 8.49 -1.93 7.66
N ALA A 41 7.74 -1.57 6.62
CA ALA A 41 8.04 -0.45 5.74
C ALA A 41 6.74 0.25 5.34
N TRP A 42 6.85 1.53 4.97
CA TRP A 42 5.71 2.38 4.65
C TRP A 42 5.97 3.16 3.36
N GLY A 43 4.91 3.39 2.58
CA GLY A 43 4.95 4.21 1.38
C GLY A 43 3.66 4.08 0.60
N ASP A 44 3.39 5.02 -0.31
CA ASP A 44 2.30 4.89 -1.28
C ASP A 44 2.79 3.98 -2.42
N VAL A 45 2.60 2.66 -2.27
CA VAL A 45 3.15 1.67 -3.21
C VAL A 45 2.20 1.42 -4.37
N ASN A 46 0.93 1.78 -4.24
CA ASN A 46 -0.09 1.62 -5.27
C ASN A 46 -0.41 2.92 -6.05
N GLY A 47 0.08 4.08 -5.58
CA GLY A 47 -0.05 5.39 -6.22
C GLY A 47 -1.41 6.08 -5.97
N ASP A 48 -2.12 5.74 -4.90
CA ASP A 48 -3.45 6.29 -4.60
C ASP A 48 -3.44 7.54 -3.71
N GLY A 49 -2.24 7.99 -3.30
CA GLY A 49 -2.05 9.16 -2.46
C GLY A 49 -2.15 8.87 -0.95
N TYR A 50 -2.32 7.61 -0.55
CA TYR A 50 -2.30 7.19 0.86
C TYR A 50 -1.11 6.28 1.15
N ALA A 51 -0.62 6.31 2.39
CA ALA A 51 0.46 5.43 2.80
C ALA A 51 -0.05 4.01 3.02
N ASP A 52 0.64 3.06 2.40
CA ASP A 52 0.46 1.62 2.56
C ASP A 52 1.49 1.06 3.56
N LEU A 53 1.17 -0.09 4.13
CA LEU A 53 2.01 -0.80 5.11
C LEU A 53 2.45 -2.16 4.58
N ALA A 54 3.76 -2.38 4.50
CA ALA A 54 4.35 -3.70 4.29
C ALA A 54 4.79 -4.30 5.63
N ILE A 55 4.41 -5.55 5.91
CA ILE A 55 4.66 -6.27 7.17
C ILE A 55 5.33 -7.61 6.87
N GLY A 56 6.53 -7.83 7.42
CA GLY A 56 7.23 -9.10 7.31
C GLY A 56 6.82 -10.11 8.38
N ALA A 57 6.74 -11.38 7.99
CA ALA A 57 6.58 -12.54 8.87
C ALA A 57 7.58 -13.62 8.44
N PRO A 58 8.87 -13.54 8.86
CA PRO A 58 9.94 -14.37 8.33
C PRO A 58 9.82 -15.87 8.63
N GLY A 59 9.07 -16.26 9.67
CA GLY A 59 8.83 -17.67 9.98
C GLY A 59 7.50 -18.21 9.44
N GLN A 60 6.85 -17.50 8.51
CA GLN A 60 5.61 -17.99 7.92
C GLN A 60 5.85 -19.25 7.10
N ASP A 61 5.08 -20.29 7.40
CA ASP A 61 5.01 -21.51 6.58
C ASP A 61 4.18 -21.28 5.31
N ASP A 62 4.62 -21.87 4.20
CA ASP A 62 3.92 -21.81 2.91
C ASP A 62 3.97 -23.15 2.17
N ALA A 63 2.81 -23.63 1.69
CA ALA A 63 2.65 -24.85 0.90
C ALA A 63 3.46 -26.07 1.43
N GLY A 64 3.40 -26.30 2.76
CA GLY A 64 4.08 -27.42 3.43
C GLY A 64 5.59 -27.24 3.63
N ARG A 65 6.12 -26.03 3.45
CA ARG A 65 7.53 -25.69 3.69
C ARG A 65 7.64 -24.76 4.89
N THR A 66 8.51 -25.14 5.80
CA THR A 66 8.77 -24.41 7.05
C THR A 66 9.50 -23.09 6.82
N ASP A 67 9.13 -22.04 7.53
CA ASP A 67 9.83 -20.74 7.63
C ASP A 67 10.22 -20.13 6.27
N ARG A 68 9.33 -20.22 5.28
CA ARG A 68 9.54 -19.59 3.96
C ARG A 68 9.51 -18.07 4.03
N GLY A 69 8.83 -17.55 5.04
CA GLY A 69 8.60 -16.15 5.24
C GLY A 69 7.51 -15.60 4.31
N SER A 70 6.92 -14.48 4.72
CA SER A 70 5.99 -13.73 3.90
C SER A 70 6.10 -12.23 4.12
N VAL A 71 5.58 -11.47 3.15
CA VAL A 71 5.35 -10.03 3.29
C VAL A 71 3.90 -9.76 2.93
N THR A 72 3.16 -9.17 3.88
CA THR A 72 1.80 -8.71 3.67
C THR A 72 1.80 -7.21 3.39
N VAL A 73 1.12 -6.77 2.34
CA VAL A 73 0.88 -5.34 2.05
C VAL A 73 -0.56 -4.99 2.34
N LEU A 74 -0.75 -3.90 3.08
CA LEU A 74 -2.03 -3.39 3.55
C LEU A 74 -2.24 -1.97 3.00
N TYR A 75 -3.24 -1.75 2.13
CA TYR A 75 -3.45 -0.49 1.38
C TYR A 75 -4.36 0.55 2.07
N GLY A 76 -3.97 1.82 2.09
CA GLY A 76 -4.78 2.93 2.66
C GLY A 76 -6.00 3.35 1.79
N PRO A 77 -6.99 4.15 2.29
CA PRO A 77 -7.29 4.56 3.66
C PRO A 77 -8.63 3.99 4.25
N ARG A 78 -8.54 3.43 5.48
CA ARG A 78 -9.58 3.09 6.52
C ARG A 78 -10.41 1.78 6.42
N PRO A 79 -10.85 1.19 7.56
CA PRO A 79 -10.22 1.09 8.89
C PRO A 79 -9.54 -0.28 9.14
N ILE A 80 -9.71 -1.26 8.25
CA ILE A 80 -9.07 -2.58 8.32
C ILE A 80 -8.72 -2.98 6.89
N PHE A 81 -7.48 -2.69 6.50
CA PHE A 81 -6.92 -2.80 5.16
C PHE A 81 -7.49 -4.00 4.36
N ARG A 82 -8.33 -3.71 3.36
CA ARG A 82 -8.86 -4.76 2.47
C ARG A 82 -7.70 -5.26 1.63
N ASN A 83 -7.45 -6.56 1.67
CA ASN A 83 -6.54 -7.25 0.74
C ASN A 83 -7.14 -7.31 -0.67
N GLN A 84 -7.42 -6.16 -1.27
CA GLN A 84 -8.04 -6.05 -2.59
C GLN A 84 -7.15 -5.14 -3.46
N PRO A 85 -6.69 -5.62 -4.64
CA PRO A 85 -5.98 -4.74 -5.57
C PRO A 85 -6.88 -3.56 -5.96
N PRO A 86 -6.32 -2.36 -6.20
CA PRO A 86 -7.13 -1.17 -6.44
C PRO A 86 -8.02 -1.35 -7.67
N PRO A 87 -9.24 -0.76 -7.70
CA PRO A 87 -9.97 -0.61 -8.95
C PRO A 87 -9.10 0.18 -9.93
N ARG A 88 -8.85 -0.39 -11.13
CA ARG A 88 -8.09 0.30 -12.18
C ARG A 88 -8.82 1.59 -12.55
N HIS A 89 -8.28 2.75 -12.19
CA HIS A 89 -8.81 4.03 -12.67
C HIS A 89 -8.56 4.14 -14.19
N PRO A 90 -9.59 4.36 -15.02
CA PRO A 90 -9.39 4.71 -16.42
C PRO A 90 -8.94 6.17 -16.48
N GLY A 91 -7.63 6.43 -16.50
CA GLY A 91 -7.16 7.82 -16.57
C GLY A 91 -5.66 8.10 -16.62
N HIS A 92 -4.79 7.21 -16.15
CA HIS A 92 -3.35 7.47 -16.21
C HIS A 92 -2.79 7.23 -17.61
N ARG A 93 -2.79 8.28 -18.45
CA ARG A 93 -1.86 8.34 -19.59
C ARG A 93 -0.45 8.57 -19.03
N PRO A 94 0.55 7.75 -19.38
CA PRO A 94 1.93 8.02 -18.98
C PRO A 94 2.36 9.37 -19.57
N ALA A 95 3.04 10.19 -18.76
CA ALA A 95 3.65 11.42 -19.22
C ALA A 95 4.70 11.08 -20.29
N GLY A 96 4.33 11.29 -21.55
CA GLY A 96 5.21 11.09 -22.69
C GLY A 96 6.30 12.15 -22.70
N HIS A 97 7.55 11.69 -22.64
CA HIS A 97 8.72 12.44 -23.08
C HIS A 97 8.57 12.84 -24.56
N GLY A 98 8.70 14.15 -24.83
CA GLY A 98 9.33 14.72 -26.02
C GLY A 98 8.68 14.50 -27.40
N THR A 99 7.96 15.50 -27.91
CA THR A 99 8.34 16.34 -29.08
C THR A 99 7.15 17.23 -29.46
N ALA A 100 7.35 18.55 -29.43
CA ALA A 100 6.36 19.51 -29.90
C ALA A 100 6.39 19.59 -31.44
N PRO A 101 5.25 19.48 -32.15
CA PRO A 101 5.17 20.00 -33.50
C PRO A 101 4.74 21.47 -33.45
N ILE A 102 5.57 22.31 -34.05
CA ILE A 102 5.27 23.71 -34.38
C ILE A 102 4.16 23.69 -35.44
N SER A 103 3.03 24.34 -35.18
CA SER A 103 2.10 24.76 -36.23
C SER A 103 1.34 26.01 -35.77
N ARG A 104 1.75 27.16 -36.33
CA ARG A 104 1.08 28.46 -36.17
C ARG A 104 -0.24 28.46 -36.95
N PRO A 105 -1.36 28.98 -36.42
CA PRO A 105 -2.51 29.30 -37.26
C PRO A 105 -2.30 30.65 -37.97
N VAL A 106 -2.38 30.66 -39.29
CA VAL A 106 -2.58 31.87 -40.10
C VAL A 106 -4.07 32.24 -40.02
N ARG A 107 -4.39 33.44 -39.52
CA ARG A 107 -5.74 34.03 -39.64
C ARG A 107 -5.95 34.53 -41.07
N PRO A 108 -7.04 34.16 -41.78
CA PRO A 108 -7.46 34.89 -42.94
C PRO A 108 -8.22 36.16 -42.53
N LEU A 109 -7.88 37.29 -43.15
CA LEU A 109 -8.67 38.51 -43.14
C LEU A 109 -9.93 38.31 -43.99
N ARG A 110 -11.11 38.53 -43.40
CA ARG A 110 -12.29 38.96 -44.14
C ARG A 110 -13.17 39.83 -43.26
#